data_AF-G0ME68-F1
#
_entry.id   AF-G0ME68-F1
#
_cell.length_a   1.000
_cell.length_b   1.000
_cell.length_c   1.000
_cell.angle_alpha   90.00
_cell.angle_beta   90.00
_cell.angle_gamma   90.00
#
_symmetry.space_group_name_H-M   'P 1'
#
loop_
_entity.id
_entity.type
_entity.pdbx_description
1 polymer ?
#
loop_
_entity_poly.entity_id
_entity_poly.type
_entity_poly.pdbx_seq_one_letter_code
_entity_poly.pdbx_strand_id
1 'polypeptide(L)'
;MNQERVLLNGCNLKLTAYPNKSEFLVEAYNHGNQRFKFNVRDVYALVNEFDLTDGLSNELERAVIENKMVQYPMISPQVRTFYIDPNRFDAPANTLFTSKMPRRIFLGLVSSEAYNGSFGTSPFDFKPYGITDVHVDYCGQTLPGRPMDLDFDNNKFIEAYVQLQETLGHTRNNFSCNSIDVGMFRNKGFTIFGFELSPVAVNNSIFELVRQTNVSVRLNFKERTPAGGLYCVVYAEFDQILNLDPLRNPMIESIV
;
A
#
# COMPACT_ATOMS: atom_id res chain seq x y z
N MET A 1 -3.77 -3.86 -11.48
CA MET A 1 -4.67 -2.92 -12.17
C MET A 1 -5.98 -2.90 -11.39
N ASN A 2 -6.15 -1.93 -10.49
CA ASN A 2 -7.33 -1.85 -9.61
C ASN A 2 -8.30 -0.82 -10.19
N GLN A 3 -9.14 -1.23 -11.14
CA GLN A 3 -10.16 -0.40 -11.79
C GLN A 3 -11.25 -1.28 -12.41
N GLU A 4 -12.47 -0.76 -12.50
CA GLU A 4 -13.67 -1.54 -12.83
C GLU A 4 -13.93 -1.68 -14.34
N ARG A 5 -13.23 -0.93 -15.21
CA ARG A 5 -13.51 -0.92 -16.65
C ARG A 5 -12.94 -2.16 -17.33
N VAL A 6 -13.61 -2.65 -18.36
CA VAL A 6 -13.10 -3.76 -19.17
C VAL A 6 -11.95 -3.27 -20.06
N LEU A 7 -10.90 -4.09 -20.18
CA LEU A 7 -9.81 -3.83 -21.11
C LEU A 7 -10.30 -3.92 -22.56
N LEU A 8 -9.78 -3.06 -23.43
CA LEU A 8 -10.08 -3.11 -24.85
C LEU A 8 -9.62 -4.45 -25.45
N ASN A 9 -10.41 -5.00 -26.37
CA ASN A 9 -10.07 -6.21 -27.11
C ASN A 9 -8.74 -6.05 -27.85
N GLY A 10 -7.97 -7.12 -28.02
CA GLY A 10 -6.72 -7.08 -28.80
C GLY A 10 -5.53 -6.35 -28.13
N CYS A 11 -5.63 -6.03 -26.84
CA CYS A 11 -4.50 -5.53 -26.05
C CYS A 11 -3.58 -6.66 -25.58
N ASN A 12 -2.27 -6.44 -25.62
CA ASN A 12 -1.30 -7.35 -25.02
C ASN A 12 -0.95 -6.89 -23.60
N LEU A 13 -1.29 -7.71 -22.60
CA LEU A 13 -0.93 -7.47 -21.21
C LEU A 13 0.10 -8.51 -20.74
N LYS A 14 1.24 -8.03 -20.24
CA LYS A 14 2.27 -8.87 -19.65
C LYS A 14 2.26 -8.73 -18.13
N LEU A 15 1.98 -9.83 -17.44
CA LEU A 15 2.15 -9.95 -15.99
C LEU A 15 3.50 -10.61 -15.71
N THR A 16 4.32 -9.99 -14.86
CA THR A 16 5.60 -10.55 -14.41
C THR A 16 5.62 -10.56 -12.90
N ALA A 17 5.81 -11.73 -12.30
CA ALA A 17 5.90 -11.91 -10.87
C ALA A 17 7.32 -12.37 -10.49
N TYR A 18 7.87 -11.76 -9.45
CA TYR A 18 9.17 -12.12 -8.91
C TYR A 18 8.99 -12.61 -7.48
N PRO A 19 9.14 -13.92 -7.21
CA PRO A 19 9.00 -14.44 -5.86
C PRO A 19 10.19 -13.99 -4.99
N ASN A 20 9.89 -13.62 -3.75
CA ASN A 20 10.92 -13.43 -2.73
C ASN A 20 11.55 -14.78 -2.31
N LYS A 21 12.56 -14.71 -1.45
CA LYS A 21 13.20 -15.91 -0.87
C LYS A 21 12.19 -16.73 -0.06
N SER A 22 12.44 -18.04 0.07
CA SER A 22 11.51 -18.96 0.75
C SER A 22 11.32 -18.61 2.23
N GLU A 23 12.35 -18.08 2.87
CA GLU A 23 12.36 -17.61 4.26
C GLU A 23 11.40 -16.44 4.49
N PHE A 24 11.07 -15.68 3.45
CA PHE A 24 10.08 -14.59 3.52
C PHE A 24 8.67 -15.09 3.21
N LEU A 25 8.55 -16.07 2.31
CA LEU A 25 7.25 -16.54 1.79
C LEU A 25 6.61 -17.64 2.64
N VAL A 26 7.39 -18.37 3.44
CA VAL A 26 6.92 -19.53 4.20
C VAL A 26 7.01 -19.26 5.69
N GLU A 27 5.86 -19.17 6.35
CA GLU A 27 5.75 -19.15 7.80
C GLU A 27 5.80 -20.57 8.35
N ALA A 28 6.88 -20.92 9.06
CA ALA A 28 7.08 -22.25 9.62
C ALA A 28 7.30 -22.19 11.14
N TYR A 29 6.34 -21.55 11.82
CA TYR A 29 6.30 -21.47 13.27
C TYR A 29 6.38 -22.86 13.90
N ASN A 30 7.19 -23.00 14.96
CA ASN A 30 7.34 -24.25 15.73
C ASN A 30 7.95 -25.45 14.99
N HIS A 31 8.51 -25.26 13.79
CA HIS A 31 9.23 -26.30 13.05
C HIS A 31 10.75 -26.31 13.30
N GLY A 32 11.22 -25.56 14.30
CA GLY A 32 12.63 -25.51 14.70
C GLY A 32 13.54 -25.10 13.54
N ASN A 33 14.59 -25.89 13.29
CA ASN A 33 15.58 -25.63 12.24
C ASN A 33 15.24 -26.25 10.87
N GLN A 34 14.01 -26.75 10.68
CA GLN A 34 13.61 -27.32 9.42
C GLN A 34 13.51 -26.22 8.34
N ARG A 35 14.19 -26.42 7.21
CA ARG A 35 14.16 -25.48 6.09
C ARG A 35 13.06 -25.85 5.11
N PHE A 36 12.27 -24.86 4.73
CA PHE A 36 11.23 -25.01 3.73
C PHE A 36 11.63 -24.30 2.44
N LYS A 37 11.19 -24.84 1.30
CA LYS A 37 11.44 -24.26 -0.02
C LYS A 37 10.12 -24.03 -0.73
N PHE A 38 9.88 -22.78 -1.09
CA PHE A 38 8.78 -22.41 -1.96
C PHE A 38 9.10 -22.83 -3.40
N ASN A 39 8.24 -23.66 -3.99
CA ASN A 39 8.34 -24.08 -5.39
C ASN A 39 7.02 -23.79 -6.09
N VAL A 40 7.07 -22.95 -7.12
CA VAL A 40 5.94 -22.74 -8.03
C VAL A 40 5.83 -23.97 -8.94
N ARG A 41 4.68 -24.65 -8.93
CA ARG A 41 4.43 -25.81 -9.80
C ARG A 41 3.79 -25.38 -11.09
N ASP A 42 2.61 -24.77 -10.98
CA ASP A 42 1.81 -24.30 -12.09
C ASP A 42 1.29 -22.89 -11.81
N VAL A 43 1.12 -22.11 -12.86
CA VAL A 43 0.54 -20.76 -12.81
C VAL A 43 -0.61 -20.71 -13.80
N TYR A 44 -1.80 -20.37 -13.32
CA TYR A 44 -3.00 -20.23 -14.14
C TYR A 44 -3.54 -18.80 -14.02
N ALA A 45 -4.02 -18.25 -15.13
CA ALA A 45 -4.71 -16.97 -15.17
C ALA A 45 -6.13 -17.20 -15.67
N LEU A 46 -7.12 -16.78 -14.88
CA LEU A 46 -8.52 -16.80 -15.28
C LEU A 46 -8.90 -15.39 -15.74
N VAL A 47 -9.41 -15.29 -16.95
CA VAL A 47 -9.83 -14.03 -17.58
C VAL A 47 -11.29 -14.15 -17.96
N ASN A 48 -12.09 -13.17 -17.55
CA ASN A 48 -13.48 -13.05 -17.97
C ASN A 48 -13.54 -12.15 -19.21
N GLU A 49 -14.07 -12.69 -20.30
CA GLU A 49 -14.27 -11.98 -21.56
C GLU A 49 -15.76 -11.63 -21.72
N PHE A 50 -16.03 -10.49 -22.35
CA PHE A 50 -17.38 -10.03 -22.64
C PHE A 50 -17.58 -9.97 -24.16
N ASP A 51 -18.58 -10.70 -24.65
CA ASP A 51 -18.99 -10.63 -26.05
C ASP A 51 -19.80 -9.36 -26.30
N LEU A 52 -19.38 -8.59 -27.31
CA LEU A 52 -20.05 -7.37 -27.73
C LEU A 52 -20.88 -7.63 -28.99
N THR A 53 -22.03 -6.95 -29.10
CA THR A 53 -22.79 -6.95 -30.36
C THR A 53 -22.04 -6.16 -31.44
N ASP A 54 -22.20 -6.55 -32.71
CA ASP A 54 -21.47 -5.94 -33.84
C ASP A 54 -21.61 -4.42 -33.89
N GLY A 55 -22.81 -3.90 -33.60
CA GLY A 55 -23.07 -2.46 -33.56
C GLY A 55 -22.19 -1.75 -32.52
N LEU A 56 -22.09 -2.30 -31.30
CA LEU A 56 -21.28 -1.71 -30.24
C LEU A 56 -19.78 -1.83 -30.52
N SER A 57 -19.36 -2.96 -31.12
CA SER A 57 -17.97 -3.15 -31.54
C SER A 57 -17.56 -2.10 -32.59
N ASN A 58 -18.39 -1.85 -33.61
CA ASN A 58 -18.10 -0.86 -34.65
C ASN A 58 -18.03 0.57 -34.09
N GLU A 59 -18.92 0.92 -33.17
CA GLU A 59 -18.90 2.22 -32.49
C GLU A 59 -17.65 2.39 -31.62
N LEU A 60 -17.22 1.34 -30.93
CA LEU A 60 -15.99 1.33 -30.14
C LEU A 60 -14.75 1.54 -31.01
N GLU A 61 -14.64 0.82 -32.14
CA GLU A 61 -13.54 1.02 -33.10
C GLU A 61 -13.51 2.46 -33.63
N ARG A 62 -14.67 3.03 -33.98
CA ARG A 62 -14.75 4.42 -34.43
C ARG A 62 -14.28 5.39 -33.34
N ALA A 63 -14.70 5.18 -32.09
CA ALA A 63 -14.31 6.01 -30.97
C ALA A 63 -12.80 5.95 -30.67
N VAL A 64 -12.17 4.79 -30.81
CA VAL A 64 -10.71 4.62 -30.63
C VAL A 64 -9.95 5.42 -31.70
N ILE A 65 -10.39 5.37 -32.95
CA ILE A 65 -9.77 6.10 -34.06
C ILE A 65 -9.95 7.62 -33.88
N GLU A 66 -11.15 8.06 -33.50
CA GLU A 66 -11.47 9.48 -33.33
C GLU A 66 -10.70 10.12 -32.17
N ASN A 67 -10.73 9.48 -30.99
CA ASN A 67 -10.12 10.02 -29.78
C ASN A 67 -8.61 9.74 -29.69
N LYS A 68 -8.09 8.83 -30.54
CA LYS A 68 -6.67 8.44 -30.67
C LYS A 68 -6.00 7.86 -29.42
N MET A 69 -6.66 7.88 -28.26
CA MET A 69 -6.08 7.44 -27.00
C MET A 69 -7.19 7.00 -26.05
N VAL A 70 -7.08 5.77 -25.52
CA VAL A 70 -7.98 5.26 -24.49
C VAL A 70 -7.26 5.31 -23.15
N GLN A 71 -7.90 5.91 -22.15
CA GLN A 71 -7.29 6.13 -20.83
C GLN A 71 -7.99 5.31 -19.75
N TYR A 72 -7.19 4.51 -19.04
CA TYR A 72 -7.63 3.72 -17.90
C TYR A 72 -7.07 4.31 -16.60
N PRO A 73 -7.93 4.97 -15.79
CA PRO A 73 -7.55 5.37 -14.45
C PRO A 73 -7.25 4.14 -13.60
N MET A 74 -6.17 4.16 -12.84
CA MET A 74 -5.87 3.12 -11.87
C MET A 74 -5.11 3.64 -10.67
N ILE A 75 -5.23 2.90 -9.57
CA ILE A 75 -4.36 3.06 -8.41
C ILE A 75 -3.08 2.27 -8.66
N SER A 76 -1.95 2.96 -8.53
CA SER A 76 -0.61 2.40 -8.58
C SER A 76 -0.01 2.40 -7.17
N PRO A 77 0.08 1.23 -6.51
CA PRO A 77 0.70 1.15 -5.21
C PRO A 77 2.23 1.20 -5.34
N GLN A 78 2.89 1.92 -4.45
CA GLN A 78 4.32 1.82 -4.25
C GLN A 78 4.63 1.52 -2.79
N VAL A 79 5.62 0.66 -2.58
CA VAL A 79 6.14 0.37 -1.24
C VAL A 79 7.55 0.94 -1.13
N ARG A 80 7.78 1.73 -0.10
CA ARG A 80 9.12 2.15 0.31
C ARG A 80 9.35 1.77 1.76
N THR A 81 10.60 1.56 2.13
CA THR A 81 10.98 1.14 3.47
C THR A 81 12.18 1.92 3.93
N PHE A 82 12.26 2.20 5.23
CA PHE A 82 13.47 2.72 5.85
C PHE A 82 13.77 1.97 7.14
N TYR A 83 15.06 1.85 7.42
CA TYR A 83 15.56 1.17 8.62
C TYR A 83 15.63 2.15 9.79
N ILE A 84 15.31 1.65 10.98
CA ILE A 84 15.39 2.37 12.25
C ILE A 84 16.37 1.62 13.13
N ASP A 85 17.47 2.30 13.49
CA ASP A 85 18.52 1.73 14.31
C ASP A 85 18.01 1.25 15.68
N PRO A 86 18.65 0.24 16.28
CA PRO A 86 18.35 -0.21 17.62
C PRO A 86 18.65 0.86 18.66
N ASN A 87 18.02 0.76 19.83
CA ASN A 87 18.25 1.64 20.98
C ASN A 87 17.92 3.13 20.74
N ARG A 88 17.03 3.44 19.80
CA ARG A 88 16.57 4.80 19.48
C ARG A 88 15.22 5.07 20.16
N PHE A 89 14.96 6.34 20.49
CA PHE A 89 13.64 6.82 20.93
C PHE A 89 12.87 7.51 19.78
N ASP A 90 13.52 7.68 18.63
CA ASP A 90 12.99 8.42 17.51
C ASP A 90 13.48 7.85 16.16
N ALA A 91 12.66 8.00 15.13
CA ALA A 91 13.08 7.94 13.74
C ALA A 91 12.92 9.35 13.15
N PRO A 92 14.00 10.02 12.71
CA PRO A 92 13.93 11.37 12.16
C PRO A 92 13.17 11.35 10.84
N ALA A 93 12.89 12.55 10.30
CA ALA A 93 12.17 12.68 9.03
C ALA A 93 12.91 11.96 7.90
N ASN A 94 12.35 10.83 7.46
CA ASN A 94 12.83 10.07 6.32
C ASN A 94 12.01 10.44 5.09
N THR A 95 12.64 11.06 4.09
CA THR A 95 11.98 11.40 2.83
C THR A 95 11.74 10.14 2.01
N LEU A 96 10.48 9.86 1.69
CA LEU A 96 10.08 8.67 0.97
C LEU A 96 9.69 8.98 -0.47
N PHE A 97 8.86 9.99 -0.71
CA PHE A 97 8.35 10.28 -2.06
C PHE A 97 8.59 11.75 -2.41
N THR A 98 9.18 12.02 -3.57
CA THR A 98 9.62 13.37 -3.96
C THR A 98 8.99 13.92 -5.24
N SER A 99 8.29 13.07 -5.99
CA SER A 99 7.86 13.39 -7.35
C SER A 99 6.37 13.58 -7.49
N LYS A 100 5.60 12.67 -6.89
CA LYS A 100 4.15 12.66 -6.94
C LYS A 100 3.59 12.55 -5.53
N MET A 101 2.47 13.23 -5.30
CA MET A 101 1.72 13.15 -4.06
C MET A 101 0.90 11.87 -4.01
N PRO A 102 1.04 11.03 -2.96
CA PRO A 102 0.16 9.89 -2.76
C PRO A 102 -1.23 10.38 -2.33
N ARG A 103 -2.27 9.61 -2.67
CA ARG A 103 -3.64 9.82 -2.19
C ARG A 103 -3.76 9.45 -0.72
N ARG A 104 -3.17 8.30 -0.38
CA ARG A 104 -3.18 7.68 0.94
C ARG A 104 -1.84 7.02 1.19
N ILE A 105 -1.46 6.95 2.46
CA ILE A 105 -0.30 6.18 2.90
C ILE A 105 -0.67 5.32 4.10
N PHE A 106 0.00 4.18 4.19
CA PHE A 106 -0.14 3.20 5.26
C PHE A 106 1.25 2.85 5.77
N LEU A 107 1.40 2.85 7.08
CA LEU A 107 2.67 2.66 7.77
C LEU A 107 2.56 1.48 8.72
N GLY A 108 3.49 0.54 8.61
CA GLY A 108 3.61 -0.59 9.54
C GLY A 108 5.05 -0.74 10.01
N LEU A 109 5.23 -1.07 11.27
CA LEU A 109 6.54 -1.39 11.84
C LEU A 109 6.72 -2.89 11.94
N VAL A 110 7.88 -3.37 11.50
CA VAL A 110 8.23 -4.79 11.52
C VAL A 110 9.68 -4.94 12.00
N SER A 111 10.00 -6.07 12.62
CA SER A 111 11.38 -6.34 13.05
C SER A 111 12.29 -6.51 11.83
N SER A 112 13.57 -6.18 11.99
CA SER A 112 14.58 -6.40 10.94
C SER A 112 14.66 -7.86 10.49
N GLU A 113 14.50 -8.81 11.41
CA GLU A 113 14.50 -10.23 11.10
C GLU A 113 13.31 -10.61 10.21
N ALA A 114 12.10 -10.19 10.59
CA ALA A 114 10.89 -10.47 9.83
C ALA A 114 10.91 -9.84 8.43
N TYR A 115 11.41 -8.60 8.30
CA TYR A 115 11.51 -7.93 7.01
C TYR A 115 12.46 -8.65 6.05
N ASN A 116 13.62 -9.09 6.54
CA ASN A 116 14.61 -9.81 5.73
C ASN A 116 14.21 -11.27 5.46
N GLY A 117 13.21 -11.77 6.17
CA GLY A 117 12.65 -13.12 6.07
C GLY A 117 13.33 -14.09 7.04
N SER A 118 12.52 -14.72 7.90
CA SER A 118 12.93 -15.87 8.70
C SER A 118 11.76 -16.84 8.85
N PHE A 119 12.05 -18.14 8.98
CA PHE A 119 10.99 -19.15 9.12
C PHE A 119 10.18 -19.02 10.42
N GLY A 120 10.71 -18.34 11.43
CA GLY A 120 10.09 -18.17 12.74
C GLY A 120 9.42 -16.81 12.94
N THR A 121 9.48 -15.91 11.97
CA THR A 121 8.88 -14.57 12.04
C THR A 121 8.09 -14.26 10.78
N SER A 122 7.12 -13.34 10.86
CA SER A 122 6.29 -12.97 9.71
C SER A 122 6.54 -11.52 9.32
N PRO A 123 6.77 -11.22 8.02
CA PRO A 123 6.86 -9.85 7.53
C PRO A 123 5.54 -9.08 7.62
N PHE A 124 4.43 -9.76 7.93
CA PHE A 124 3.10 -9.18 8.10
C PHE A 124 2.70 -8.99 9.57
N ASP A 125 3.62 -9.25 10.52
CA ASP A 125 3.42 -9.05 11.96
C ASP A 125 3.75 -7.61 12.36
N PHE A 126 2.82 -6.69 12.07
CA PHE A 126 2.96 -5.27 12.35
C PHE A 126 2.63 -4.94 13.81
N LYS A 127 3.67 -4.62 14.59
CA LYS A 127 3.55 -4.35 16.04
C LYS A 127 3.74 -2.86 16.33
N PRO A 128 3.21 -2.36 17.47
CA PRO A 128 3.37 -0.95 17.82
C PRO A 128 4.80 -0.58 18.24
N TYR A 129 5.59 -1.53 18.78
CA TYR A 129 6.95 -1.30 19.28
C TYR A 129 7.09 -0.07 20.21
N GLY A 130 6.08 0.22 21.02
CA GLY A 130 6.08 1.36 21.93
C GLY A 130 6.00 2.71 21.24
N ILE A 131 5.52 2.78 20.00
CA ILE A 131 5.31 4.04 19.28
C ILE A 131 4.33 4.95 20.02
N THR A 132 4.69 6.22 20.15
CA THR A 132 3.84 7.26 20.79
C THR A 132 3.24 8.19 19.74
N ASP A 133 3.99 8.52 18.70
CA ASP A 133 3.54 9.45 17.68
C ASP A 133 4.06 9.06 16.31
N VAL A 134 3.19 9.27 15.32
CA VAL A 134 3.48 9.12 13.89
C VAL A 134 3.20 10.47 13.26
N HIS A 135 4.18 11.03 12.55
CA HIS A 135 3.94 12.22 11.75
C HIS A 135 4.37 12.00 10.30
N VAL A 136 3.57 12.59 9.42
CA VAL A 136 3.72 12.58 7.98
C VAL A 136 3.78 14.03 7.56
N ASP A 137 4.95 14.46 7.11
CA ASP A 137 5.16 15.83 6.64
C ASP A 137 5.08 15.83 5.11
N TYR A 138 4.22 16.67 4.54
CA TYR A 138 4.05 16.83 3.09
C TYR A 138 3.62 18.27 2.76
N CYS A 139 4.16 18.85 1.67
CA CYS A 139 3.76 20.18 1.17
C CYS A 139 3.74 21.30 2.25
N GLY A 140 4.64 21.25 3.25
CA GLY A 140 4.68 22.21 4.36
C GLY A 140 3.59 22.03 5.42
N GLN A 141 2.82 20.94 5.36
CA GLN A 141 1.85 20.52 6.35
C GLN A 141 2.32 19.25 7.05
N THR A 142 1.81 19.02 8.26
CA THR A 142 2.05 17.81 9.05
C THR A 142 0.71 17.15 9.35
N LEU A 143 0.62 15.83 9.11
CA LEU A 143 -0.46 14.99 9.59
C LEU A 143 0.06 13.96 10.60
N PRO A 144 -0.69 13.68 11.68
CA PRO A 144 -1.85 14.45 12.14
C PRO A 144 -1.41 15.83 12.65
N GLY A 145 -2.28 16.84 12.54
CA GLY A 145 -1.96 18.20 12.97
C GLY A 145 -1.77 18.35 14.49
N ARG A 146 -2.35 17.42 15.26
CA ARG A 146 -2.10 17.23 16.68
C ARG A 146 -1.40 15.88 16.87
N PRO A 147 -0.33 15.78 17.68
CA PRO A 147 0.28 14.50 18.05
C PRO A 147 -0.75 13.54 18.67
N MET A 148 -0.60 12.24 18.43
CA MET A 148 -1.58 11.21 18.82
C MET A 148 -1.46 10.79 20.29
N ASP A 149 -0.31 11.00 20.96
CA ASP A 149 -0.07 10.55 22.36
C ASP A 149 -0.46 9.08 22.59
N LEU A 150 0.03 8.19 21.72
CA LEU A 150 -0.32 6.77 21.73
C LEU A 150 0.26 6.05 22.95
N ASP A 151 -0.60 5.27 23.61
CA ASP A 151 -0.20 4.34 24.68
C ASP A 151 -1.02 3.06 24.57
N PHE A 152 -0.39 2.02 24.02
CA PHE A 152 -1.03 0.72 23.80
C PHE A 152 -1.32 -0.02 25.11
N ASP A 153 -0.56 0.21 26.17
CA ASP A 153 -0.76 -0.42 27.48
C ASP A 153 -2.01 0.14 28.16
N ASN A 154 -2.21 1.45 28.05
CA ASN A 154 -3.33 2.19 28.65
C ASN A 154 -4.54 2.37 27.72
N ASN A 155 -4.60 1.63 26.61
CA ASN A 155 -5.67 1.70 25.60
C ASN A 155 -5.84 3.06 24.89
N LYS A 156 -4.83 3.93 24.90
CA LYS A 156 -4.78 5.16 24.11
C LYS A 156 -4.28 4.88 22.69
N PHE A 157 -4.96 4.01 21.96
CA PHE A 157 -4.63 3.72 20.54
C PHE A 157 -5.88 3.69 19.64
N ILE A 158 -7.06 3.89 20.23
CA ILE A 158 -8.35 3.82 19.54
C ILE A 158 -8.44 4.85 18.41
N GLU A 159 -7.88 6.04 18.59
CA GLU A 159 -7.86 7.07 17.55
C GLU A 159 -7.12 6.59 16.30
N ALA A 160 -5.93 6.00 16.45
CA ALA A 160 -5.18 5.43 15.33
C ALA A 160 -5.92 4.27 14.66
N TYR A 161 -6.62 3.42 15.44
CA TYR A 161 -7.45 2.35 14.89
C TYR A 161 -8.62 2.90 14.06
N VAL A 162 -9.36 3.88 14.58
CA VAL A 162 -10.48 4.51 13.85
C VAL A 162 -9.96 5.19 12.59
N GLN A 163 -8.83 5.90 12.68
CA GLN A 163 -8.21 6.56 11.53
C GLN A 163 -7.80 5.56 10.43
N LEU A 164 -7.31 4.38 10.78
CA LEU A 164 -7.07 3.30 9.81
C LEU A 164 -8.36 2.92 9.08
N GLN A 165 -9.45 2.71 9.81
CA GLN A 165 -10.75 2.33 9.24
C GLN A 165 -11.33 3.44 8.34
N GLU A 166 -11.14 4.70 8.72
CA GLU A 166 -11.52 5.86 7.90
C GLU A 166 -10.70 5.95 6.62
N THR A 167 -9.38 5.75 6.71
CA THR A 167 -8.46 5.78 5.56
C THR A 167 -8.76 4.66 4.57
N LEU A 168 -9.19 3.49 5.05
CA LEU A 168 -9.65 2.39 4.19
C LEU A 168 -11.05 2.64 3.60
N GLY A 169 -11.76 3.66 4.07
CA GLY A 169 -13.12 3.99 3.63
C GLY A 169 -14.23 3.16 4.28
N HIS A 170 -13.92 2.31 5.26
CA HIS A 170 -14.87 1.44 5.94
C HIS A 170 -15.86 2.22 6.81
N THR A 171 -15.44 3.33 7.42
CA THR A 171 -16.33 4.18 8.24
C THR A 171 -17.45 4.83 7.41
N ARG A 172 -17.32 4.87 6.07
CA ARG A 172 -18.22 5.58 5.16
C ARG A 172 -19.12 4.64 4.34
N ASN A 173 -19.01 3.33 4.54
CA ASN A 173 -19.88 2.34 3.89
C ASN A 173 -20.22 1.21 4.87
N ASN A 174 -21.45 0.69 4.82
CA ASN A 174 -21.90 -0.36 5.76
C ASN A 174 -21.66 -1.79 5.24
N PHE A 175 -20.95 -1.94 4.13
CA PHE A 175 -20.84 -3.21 3.40
C PHE A 175 -19.41 -3.73 3.25
N SER A 176 -18.39 -2.94 3.62
CA SER A 176 -17.00 -3.39 3.56
C SER A 176 -16.34 -3.35 4.94
N CYS A 177 -15.55 -4.37 5.25
CA CYS A 177 -14.70 -4.41 6.42
C CYS A 177 -13.36 -5.06 6.07
N ASN A 178 -12.31 -4.68 6.79
CA ASN A 178 -11.00 -5.32 6.69
C ASN A 178 -10.83 -6.53 7.63
N SER A 179 -11.87 -6.88 8.41
CA SER A 179 -11.84 -7.93 9.43
C SER A 179 -10.76 -7.76 10.53
N ILE A 180 -10.17 -6.56 10.66
CA ILE A 180 -9.21 -6.25 11.72
C ILE A 180 -10.01 -5.69 12.90
N ASP A 181 -10.09 -6.44 13.99
CA ASP A 181 -10.68 -5.97 15.24
C ASP A 181 -9.72 -5.11 16.08
N VAL A 182 -10.25 -4.42 17.09
CA VAL A 182 -9.47 -3.54 17.99
C VAL A 182 -8.37 -4.32 18.74
N GLY A 183 -8.64 -5.57 19.12
CA GLY A 183 -7.66 -6.41 19.82
C GLY A 183 -6.54 -6.91 18.90
N MET A 184 -6.87 -7.18 17.63
CA MET A 184 -5.91 -7.49 16.58
C MET A 184 -4.97 -6.33 16.34
N PHE A 185 -5.52 -5.12 16.19
CA PHE A 185 -4.75 -3.90 16.03
C PHE A 185 -3.83 -3.63 17.24
N ARG A 186 -4.29 -3.92 18.46
CA ARG A 186 -3.51 -3.70 19.68
C ARG A 186 -2.33 -4.66 19.80
N ASN A 187 -2.59 -5.97 19.69
CA ASN A 187 -1.68 -7.00 20.22
C ASN A 187 -1.45 -8.21 19.30
N LYS A 188 -2.06 -8.28 18.10
CA LYS A 188 -1.91 -9.48 17.23
C LYS A 188 -1.21 -9.21 15.91
N GLY A 189 -0.41 -8.14 15.81
CA GLY A 189 0.39 -7.89 14.61
C GLY A 189 -0.34 -7.16 13.49
N PHE A 190 -1.41 -6.41 13.80
CA PHE A 190 -2.19 -5.64 12.81
C PHE A 190 -2.14 -4.13 13.06
N THR A 191 -1.08 -3.62 13.69
CA THR A 191 -0.92 -2.19 13.95
C THR A 191 -0.44 -1.46 12.70
N ILE A 192 -1.38 -0.91 11.93
CA ILE A 192 -1.10 -0.16 10.70
C ILE A 192 -1.68 1.25 10.83
N PHE A 193 -0.87 2.28 10.59
CA PHE A 193 -1.32 3.66 10.62
C PHE A 193 -1.69 4.13 9.21
N GLY A 194 -2.93 4.56 9.01
CA GLY A 194 -3.42 5.08 7.73
C GLY A 194 -3.57 6.60 7.74
N PHE A 195 -3.17 7.26 6.65
CA PHE A 195 -3.35 8.70 6.46
C PHE A 195 -3.87 9.01 5.06
N GLU A 196 -4.97 9.77 4.97
CA GLU A 196 -5.44 10.38 3.71
C GLU A 196 -4.67 11.70 3.49
N LEU A 197 -3.99 11.82 2.36
CA LEU A 197 -3.23 13.03 1.99
C LEU A 197 -3.97 13.89 0.96
N SER A 198 -4.82 13.28 0.15
CA SER A 198 -5.64 13.95 -0.86
C SER A 198 -7.12 13.98 -0.45
N PRO A 199 -7.84 15.11 -0.66
CA PRO A 199 -9.29 15.16 -0.45
C PRO A 199 -10.05 14.25 -1.42
N VAL A 200 -9.41 13.84 -2.52
CA VAL A 200 -9.99 12.96 -3.53
C VAL A 200 -9.87 11.49 -3.14
N ALA A 201 -9.10 11.16 -2.09
CA ALA A 201 -8.84 9.79 -1.63
C ALA A 201 -10.10 8.90 -1.54
N VAL A 202 -11.26 9.51 -1.33
CA VAL A 202 -12.60 8.91 -1.25
C VAL A 202 -13.10 8.27 -2.55
N ASN A 203 -12.69 8.74 -3.74
CA ASN A 203 -13.24 8.28 -5.01
C ASN A 203 -12.16 7.94 -6.05
N ASN A 204 -11.99 6.64 -6.32
CA ASN A 204 -11.00 6.11 -7.28
C ASN A 204 -11.23 6.54 -8.74
N SER A 205 -12.39 7.15 -9.05
CA SER A 205 -12.72 7.65 -10.40
C SER A 205 -12.36 9.12 -10.62
N ILE A 206 -11.99 9.85 -9.56
CA ILE A 206 -11.61 11.27 -9.62
C ILE A 206 -10.09 11.37 -9.46
N PHE A 207 -9.46 12.24 -10.24
CA PHE A 207 -8.03 12.51 -10.20
C PHE A 207 -7.72 13.83 -9.52
N GLU A 208 -6.60 13.88 -8.83
CA GLU A 208 -5.97 15.14 -8.47
C GLU A 208 -4.81 15.47 -9.42
N LEU A 209 -4.59 16.76 -9.67
CA LEU A 209 -3.42 17.25 -10.38
C LEU A 209 -2.16 16.75 -9.68
N VAL A 210 -1.21 16.24 -10.47
CA VAL A 210 0.11 15.82 -9.97
C VAL A 210 0.80 17.05 -9.38
N ARG A 211 0.92 17.08 -8.05
CA ARG A 211 1.72 18.08 -7.35
C ARG A 211 3.05 17.45 -6.99
N GLN A 212 4.14 18.14 -7.33
CA GLN A 212 5.43 17.83 -6.73
C GLN A 212 5.31 17.99 -5.22
N THR A 213 5.85 17.02 -4.49
CA THR A 213 5.77 16.99 -3.04
C THR A 213 7.04 16.39 -2.48
N ASN A 214 7.29 16.63 -1.20
CA ASN A 214 8.23 15.85 -0.42
C ASN A 214 7.42 15.23 0.72
N VAL A 215 7.19 13.93 0.66
CA VAL A 215 6.55 13.17 1.74
C VAL A 215 7.65 12.57 2.60
N SER A 216 7.65 12.94 3.87
CA SER A 216 8.55 12.38 4.86
C SER A 216 7.80 11.84 6.07
N VAL A 217 8.36 10.81 6.69
CA VAL A 217 7.78 10.16 7.87
C VAL A 217 8.75 10.30 9.03
N ARG A 218 8.24 10.68 10.20
CA ARG A 218 8.97 10.71 11.47
C ARG A 218 8.16 10.02 12.55
N LEU A 219 8.84 9.31 13.45
CA LEU A 219 8.22 8.46 14.46
C LEU A 219 8.87 8.72 15.82
N ASN A 220 8.09 8.67 16.89
CA ASN A 220 8.57 8.75 18.25
C ASN A 220 8.18 7.50 19.04
N PHE A 221 9.03 7.07 19.95
CA PHE A 221 8.85 5.87 20.76
C PHE A 221 8.97 6.18 22.25
N LYS A 222 8.12 5.55 23.06
CA LYS A 222 8.15 5.59 24.52
C LYS A 222 9.36 4.85 25.07
N GLU A 223 9.68 3.73 24.43
CA GLU A 223 10.77 2.84 24.79
C GLU A 223 11.80 2.79 23.66
N ARG A 224 12.99 2.29 24.00
CA ARG A 224 14.05 2.09 23.03
C ARG A 224 13.65 1.03 22.02
N THR A 225 13.89 1.31 20.74
CA THR A 225 13.70 0.33 19.65
C THR A 225 14.49 -0.97 19.94
N PRO A 226 13.96 -2.15 19.57
CA PRO A 226 14.59 -3.43 19.86
C PRO A 226 16.03 -3.53 19.34
N ALA A 227 16.85 -4.39 19.97
CA ALA A 227 18.27 -4.55 19.64
C ALA A 227 18.55 -4.98 18.17
N GLY A 228 17.59 -5.61 17.51
CA GLY A 228 17.69 -5.98 16.09
C GLY A 228 17.33 -4.86 15.10
N GLY A 229 16.89 -3.70 15.58
CA GLY A 229 16.34 -2.63 14.75
C GLY A 229 14.97 -2.96 14.17
N LEU A 230 14.36 -1.96 13.54
CA LEU A 230 13.04 -2.06 12.91
C LEU A 230 13.11 -1.61 11.46
N TYR A 231 12.21 -2.12 10.63
CA TYR A 231 11.84 -1.47 9.38
C TYR A 231 10.48 -0.83 9.51
N CYS A 232 10.37 0.40 9.02
CA CYS A 232 9.09 0.99 8.71
C CYS A 232 8.76 0.70 7.24
N VAL A 233 7.69 -0.05 7.03
CA VAL A 233 7.13 -0.34 5.70
C VAL A 233 6.06 0.69 5.40
N VAL A 234 6.23 1.39 4.29
CA VAL A 234 5.33 2.45 3.85
C VAL A 234 4.71 2.05 2.51
N TYR A 235 3.42 1.74 2.54
CA TYR A 235 2.63 1.53 1.35
C TYR A 235 1.90 2.82 0.99
N ALA A 236 2.02 3.27 -0.25
CA ALA A 236 1.47 4.53 -0.72
C ALA A 236 0.70 4.31 -2.02
N GLU A 237 -0.48 4.92 -2.13
CA GLU A 237 -1.35 4.80 -3.30
C GLU A 237 -1.26 6.05 -4.16
N PHE A 238 -0.92 5.89 -5.44
CA PHE A 238 -0.82 6.98 -6.39
C PHE A 238 -1.85 6.83 -7.50
N ASP A 239 -2.33 7.96 -8.00
CA ASP A 239 -3.04 7.97 -9.27
C ASP A 239 -2.11 7.58 -10.41
N GLN A 240 -2.56 6.74 -11.33
CA GLN A 240 -1.85 6.45 -12.56
C GLN A 240 -2.86 6.28 -13.70
N ILE A 241 -2.42 6.59 -14.92
CA ILE A 241 -3.20 6.39 -16.12
C ILE A 241 -2.44 5.40 -16.99
N LEU A 242 -3.09 4.29 -17.34
CA LEU A 242 -2.66 3.46 -18.45
C LEU A 242 -3.32 4.00 -19.71
N ASN A 243 -2.49 4.33 -20.68
CA ASN A 243 -2.93 4.78 -21.98
C ASN A 243 -2.80 3.64 -22.98
N LEU A 244 -3.76 3.54 -23.88
CA LEU A 244 -3.65 2.73 -25.08
C LEU A 244 -3.63 3.65 -26.30
N ASP A 245 -2.65 3.44 -27.17
CA ASP A 245 -2.62 4.08 -28.48
C ASP A 245 -3.67 3.45 -29.43
N PRO A 246 -3.88 3.98 -30.65
CA PRO A 246 -4.83 3.40 -31.61
C PRO A 246 -4.47 1.98 -32.06
N LEU A 247 -3.20 1.59 -31.89
CA LEU A 247 -2.71 0.24 -32.17
C LEU A 247 -2.82 -0.67 -30.94
N ARG A 248 -3.43 -0.19 -29.86
CA ARG A 248 -3.68 -0.89 -28.60
C ARG A 248 -2.41 -1.25 -27.82
N ASN A 249 -1.32 -0.52 -28.04
CA ASN A 249 -0.11 -0.67 -27.25
C ASN A 249 -0.26 0.03 -25.90
N PRO A 250 0.01 -0.66 -24.78
CA PRO A 250 -0.03 -0.06 -23.45
C PRO A 250 1.15 0.89 -23.22
N MET A 251 0.83 2.11 -22.81
CA MET A 251 1.76 3.14 -22.39
C MET A 251 1.45 3.56 -20.96
N ILE A 252 2.43 3.42 -20.07
CA ILE A 252 2.33 3.81 -18.67
C ILE A 252 3.41 4.85 -18.42
N GLU A 253 3.03 6.03 -17.95
CA GLU A 253 4.01 6.99 -17.44
C GLU A 253 4.61 6.45 -16.13
N SER A 254 5.93 6.30 -16.10
CA SER A 254 6.64 5.86 -14.90
C SER A 254 6.56 6.95 -13.83
N ILE A 255 6.01 6.61 -12.68
CA ILE A 255 6.07 7.43 -11.47
C ILE A 255 7.49 7.25 -10.91
N VAL A 256 8.44 8.06 -11.35
CA VAL A 256 9.79 8.15 -10.75
C VAL A 256 9.71 9.04 -9.52
#